data_AF-A0A3B8NCD7-F1
#
_entry.id   AF-A0A3B8NCD7-F1
#
_cell.length_a   1.000
_cell.length_b   1.000
_cell.length_c   1.000
_cell.angle_alpha   90.00
_cell.angle_beta   90.00
_cell.angle_gamma   90.00
#
_symmetry.space_group_name_H-M   'P 1'
#
loop_
_entity.id
_entity.type
_entity.pdbx_description
1 polymer ?
#
loop_
_entity_poly.entity_id
_entity_poly.type
_entity_poly.pdbx_seq_one_letter_code
_entity_poly.pdbx_strand_id
1 'polypeptide(L)'
;TEEQYQLFIYYLPDFPKENIIVEPVGRNTAPAIAVGSLKFDDDDVMVVLPSDHVIKNIEEFHKTLRTAINEARKEDVLITIGITPSYPHTGYGYLERGEKWSQKSNSYKVRRFHEKPDFEQAQAYFKTGGYYWNSGMFVWRKKVFEQALAVNLTSVYKCILQIEEDPESLKTVYEKMPSVSIDYGVMEKADNVVVIPASFYWNDIGSWDSVYDLEDKDKHGNVVKGKFILNQVRNSLLINVTDRVLGLSMLENVIVISSDNGTLICARGESQTTKEIVRDLGLMG
;
A
#
# COMPACT_ATOMS: atom_id res chain seq x y z
N THR A 1 10.08 -9.85 -6.83
CA THR A 1 11.32 -10.66 -6.77
C THR A 1 11.09 -12.02 -7.42
N GLU A 2 12.13 -12.85 -7.61
CA GLU A 2 11.98 -14.20 -8.21
C GLU A 2 11.06 -15.11 -7.37
N GLU A 3 11.15 -15.01 -6.04
CA GLU A 3 10.26 -15.74 -5.12
C GLU A 3 8.79 -15.36 -5.33
N GLN A 4 8.51 -14.05 -5.38
CA GLN A 4 7.16 -13.54 -5.63
C GLN A 4 6.66 -13.85 -7.04
N TYR A 5 7.56 -13.99 -8.03
CA TYR A 5 7.17 -14.33 -9.40
C TYR A 5 6.45 -15.68 -9.46
N GLN A 6 6.95 -16.68 -8.74
CA GLN A 6 6.30 -18.00 -8.69
C GLN A 6 4.90 -17.94 -8.07
N LEU A 7 4.75 -17.19 -6.98
CA LEU A 7 3.45 -16.95 -6.36
C LEU A 7 2.50 -16.18 -7.29
N PHE A 8 3.00 -15.15 -7.96
CA PHE A 8 2.21 -14.34 -8.89
C PHE A 8 1.64 -15.19 -10.03
N ILE A 9 2.48 -16.00 -10.68
CA ILE A 9 2.03 -16.89 -11.76
C ILE A 9 1.08 -17.98 -11.24
N TYR A 10 1.24 -18.43 -9.99
CA TYR A 10 0.31 -19.39 -9.39
C TYR A 10 -1.09 -18.79 -9.19
N TYR A 11 -1.19 -17.57 -8.66
CA TYR A 11 -2.48 -16.91 -8.42
C TYR A 11 -3.09 -16.27 -9.69
N LEU A 12 -2.27 -15.91 -10.68
CA LEU A 12 -2.68 -15.29 -11.94
C LEU A 12 -2.06 -16.03 -13.14
N PRO A 13 -2.46 -17.29 -13.39
CA PRO A 13 -1.82 -18.14 -14.41
C PRO A 13 -1.98 -17.61 -15.84
N ASP A 14 -3.03 -16.83 -16.10
CA ASP A 14 -3.34 -16.27 -17.41
C ASP A 14 -2.76 -14.86 -17.62
N PHE A 15 -2.00 -14.32 -16.65
CA PHE A 15 -1.39 -13.00 -16.80
C PHE A 15 -0.23 -13.02 -17.81
N PRO A 16 -0.17 -12.09 -18.78
CA PRO A 16 0.90 -12.04 -19.77
C PRO A 16 2.28 -11.88 -19.11
N LYS A 17 3.17 -12.86 -19.31
CA LYS A 17 4.47 -12.92 -18.64
C LYS A 17 5.40 -11.79 -19.05
N GLU A 18 5.28 -11.32 -20.29
CA GLU A 18 5.99 -10.17 -20.86
C GLU A 18 5.68 -8.85 -20.14
N ASN A 19 4.56 -8.78 -19.42
CA ASN A 19 4.15 -7.63 -18.62
C ASN A 19 4.64 -7.73 -17.17
N ILE A 20 5.33 -8.81 -16.80
CA ILE A 20 5.88 -8.99 -15.46
C ILE A 20 7.34 -8.56 -15.47
N ILE A 21 7.66 -7.61 -14.60
CA ILE A 21 9.03 -7.14 -14.39
C ILE A 21 9.52 -7.73 -13.07
N VAL A 22 10.54 -8.58 -13.14
CA VAL A 22 11.13 -9.18 -11.95
C VAL A 22 12.25 -8.27 -11.42
N GLU A 23 12.00 -7.65 -10.27
CA GLU A 23 13.03 -6.88 -9.58
C GLU A 23 14.13 -7.79 -9.02
N PRO A 24 15.43 -7.51 -9.30
CA PRO A 24 16.54 -8.32 -8.80
C PRO A 24 16.76 -8.16 -7.29
N VAL A 25 16.38 -7.02 -6.71
CA VAL A 25 16.50 -6.72 -5.28
C VAL A 25 15.43 -5.71 -4.88
N GLY A 26 14.88 -5.80 -3.67
CA GLY A 26 13.90 -4.83 -3.18
C GLY A 26 14.50 -3.42 -3.03
N ARG A 27 13.94 -2.44 -3.74
CA ARG A 27 14.37 -1.02 -3.71
C ARG A 27 13.24 -0.05 -3.34
N ASN A 28 12.15 -0.55 -2.75
CA ASN A 28 10.96 0.24 -2.41
C ASN A 28 10.24 0.79 -3.67
N THR A 29 9.22 1.62 -3.51
CA THR A 29 8.23 1.86 -4.57
C THR A 29 8.70 2.76 -5.71
N ALA A 30 9.56 3.77 -5.48
CA ALA A 30 9.96 4.66 -6.58
C ALA A 30 10.75 3.95 -7.69
N PRO A 31 11.80 3.15 -7.38
CA PRO A 31 12.51 2.35 -8.38
C PRO A 31 11.59 1.38 -9.15
N ALA A 32 10.68 0.69 -8.46
CA ALA A 32 9.76 -0.25 -9.09
C ALA A 32 8.82 0.45 -10.09
N ILE A 33 8.24 1.58 -9.68
CA ILE A 33 7.38 2.41 -10.55
C ILE A 33 8.18 2.98 -11.73
N ALA A 34 9.42 3.43 -11.48
CA ALA A 34 10.28 4.00 -12.51
C ALA A 34 10.67 2.98 -13.57
N VAL A 35 11.00 1.74 -13.20
CA VAL A 35 11.22 0.69 -14.20
C VAL A 35 9.91 0.27 -14.87
N GLY A 36 8.80 0.28 -14.14
CA GLY A 36 7.47 0.07 -14.71
C GLY A 36 7.10 1.09 -15.79
N SER A 37 7.54 2.35 -15.66
CA SER A 37 7.22 3.41 -16.63
C SER A 37 7.87 3.20 -18.00
N LEU A 38 8.93 2.39 -18.10
CA LEU A 38 9.59 2.02 -19.36
C LEU A 38 8.67 1.23 -20.32
N LYS A 39 7.51 0.75 -19.85
CA LYS A 39 6.52 0.02 -20.65
C LYS A 39 5.45 0.92 -21.26
N PHE A 40 5.51 2.23 -21.03
CA PHE A 40 4.50 3.20 -21.42
C PHE A 40 5.08 4.23 -22.39
N ASP A 41 4.22 4.82 -23.21
CA ASP A 41 4.56 6.01 -24.00
C ASP A 41 4.37 7.29 -23.16
N ASP A 42 4.99 8.39 -23.58
CA ASP A 42 5.04 9.65 -22.80
C ASP A 42 3.66 10.21 -22.41
N ASP A 43 2.67 10.04 -23.28
CA ASP A 43 1.30 10.53 -23.08
C ASP A 43 0.37 9.50 -22.43
N ASP A 44 0.85 8.26 -22.21
CA ASP A 44 0.06 7.24 -21.50
C ASP A 44 -0.15 7.63 -20.05
N VAL A 45 -1.35 7.32 -19.54
CA VAL A 45 -1.67 7.46 -18.12
C VAL A 45 -1.35 6.17 -17.40
N MET A 46 -0.42 6.26 -16.46
CA MET A 46 -0.08 5.20 -15.52
C MET A 46 -1.03 5.26 -14.33
N VAL A 47 -1.51 4.08 -13.91
CA VAL A 47 -2.24 3.89 -12.66
C VAL A 47 -1.42 2.92 -11.81
N VAL A 48 -0.92 3.41 -10.69
CA VAL A 48 -0.09 2.65 -9.75
C VAL A 48 -0.96 2.17 -8.60
N LEU A 49 -1.04 0.86 -8.41
CA LEU A 49 -1.85 0.22 -7.38
C LEU A 49 -0.99 -0.75 -6.57
N PRO A 50 -0.97 -0.64 -5.23
CA PRO A 50 -0.43 -1.70 -4.37
C PRO A 50 -1.27 -2.97 -4.48
N SER A 51 -0.61 -4.13 -4.47
CA SER A 51 -1.25 -5.44 -4.68
C SER A 51 -1.83 -6.07 -3.41
N ASP A 52 -1.55 -5.48 -2.25
CA ASP A 52 -1.85 -5.98 -0.90
C ASP A 52 -2.98 -5.21 -0.20
N HIS A 53 -3.69 -4.34 -0.92
CA HIS A 53 -4.80 -3.56 -0.37
C HIS A 53 -6.15 -4.29 -0.52
N VAL A 54 -7.00 -4.18 0.50
CA VAL A 54 -8.43 -4.55 0.38
C VAL A 54 -9.26 -3.34 0.06
N ILE A 55 -9.98 -3.42 -1.06
CA ILE A 55 -10.96 -2.42 -1.48
C ILE A 55 -12.33 -3.07 -1.56
N LYS A 56 -13.34 -2.46 -0.93
CA LYS A 56 -14.76 -2.84 -1.11
C LYS A 56 -15.49 -1.72 -1.83
N ASN A 57 -16.64 -2.04 -2.45
CA ASN A 57 -17.36 -1.15 -3.37
C ASN A 57 -16.52 -0.79 -4.62
N ILE A 58 -16.33 -1.82 -5.47
CA ILE A 58 -15.53 -1.75 -6.70
C ILE A 58 -16.08 -0.69 -7.68
N GLU A 59 -17.38 -0.43 -7.67
CA GLU A 59 -18.00 0.59 -8.53
C GLU A 59 -17.49 2.00 -8.18
N GLU A 60 -17.51 2.38 -6.90
CA GLU A 60 -17.02 3.68 -6.46
C GLU A 60 -15.49 3.80 -6.60
N PHE A 61 -14.76 2.70 -6.43
CA PHE A 61 -13.33 2.63 -6.75
C PHE A 61 -13.06 2.93 -8.22
N HIS A 62 -13.73 2.24 -9.14
CA HIS A 62 -13.59 2.49 -10.58
C HIS A 62 -13.99 3.91 -10.98
N LYS A 63 -15.05 4.46 -10.37
CA LYS A 63 -15.47 5.84 -10.60
C LYS A 63 -14.38 6.82 -10.17
N THR A 64 -13.81 6.64 -8.98
CA THR A 64 -12.67 7.43 -8.48
C THR A 64 -11.48 7.36 -9.43
N LEU A 65 -11.08 6.16 -9.86
CA LEU A 65 -9.98 5.98 -10.82
C LEU A 65 -10.26 6.67 -12.16
N ARG A 66 -11.48 6.56 -12.70
CA ARG A 66 -11.85 7.26 -13.95
C ARG A 66 -11.75 8.76 -13.79
N THR A 67 -12.14 9.33 -12.65
CA THR A 67 -11.95 10.75 -12.36
C THR A 67 -10.46 11.11 -12.37
N ALA A 68 -9.62 10.33 -11.68
CA ALA A 68 -8.17 10.54 -11.66
C ALA A 68 -7.54 10.47 -13.05
N ILE A 69 -7.85 9.43 -13.82
CA ILE A 69 -7.35 9.24 -15.19
C ILE A 69 -7.76 10.41 -16.08
N ASN A 70 -9.03 10.84 -16.01
CA ASN A 70 -9.52 11.95 -16.82
C ASN A 70 -8.87 13.29 -16.47
N GLU A 71 -8.44 13.47 -15.22
CA GLU A 71 -7.74 14.65 -14.75
C GLU A 71 -6.26 14.63 -15.18
N ALA A 72 -5.57 13.51 -14.98
CA ALA A 72 -4.19 13.30 -15.45
C ALA A 72 -4.07 13.42 -16.98
N ARG A 73 -5.12 13.09 -17.74
CA ARG A 73 -5.16 13.29 -19.21
C ARG A 73 -5.21 14.76 -19.63
N LYS A 74 -5.62 15.68 -18.76
CA LYS A 74 -5.83 17.09 -19.10
C LYS A 74 -4.76 17.98 -18.50
N GLU A 75 -4.32 17.67 -17.29
CA GLU A 75 -3.44 18.51 -16.50
C GLU A 75 -2.11 17.78 -16.22
N ASP A 76 -1.00 18.54 -16.17
CA ASP A 76 0.31 18.01 -15.78
C ASP A 76 0.41 17.91 -14.24
N VAL A 77 -0.28 16.92 -13.67
CA VAL A 77 -0.38 16.70 -12.21
C VAL A 77 -0.03 15.28 -11.79
N LEU A 78 0.49 15.14 -10.57
CA LEU A 78 0.68 13.87 -9.89
C LEU A 78 -0.50 13.64 -8.94
N ILE A 79 -1.34 12.66 -9.24
CA ILE A 79 -2.56 12.43 -8.47
C ILE A 79 -2.35 11.30 -7.47
N THR A 80 -2.77 11.51 -6.22
CA THR A 80 -2.95 10.46 -5.21
C THR A 80 -4.43 10.32 -4.85
N ILE A 81 -4.84 9.10 -4.50
CA ILE A 81 -6.19 8.85 -3.98
C ILE A 81 -6.16 8.98 -2.45
N GLY A 82 -6.98 9.89 -1.91
CA GLY A 82 -7.07 10.14 -0.47
C GLY A 82 -8.30 9.49 0.14
N ILE A 83 -8.13 8.55 1.06
CA ILE A 83 -9.26 7.92 1.74
C ILE A 83 -9.77 8.83 2.86
N THR A 84 -11.08 9.05 2.92
CA THR A 84 -11.69 9.82 4.00
C THR A 84 -11.50 9.08 5.32
N PRO A 85 -10.80 9.65 6.33
CA PRO A 85 -10.57 8.99 7.59
C PRO A 85 -11.90 8.69 8.30
N SER A 86 -12.09 7.45 8.74
CA SER A 86 -13.26 7.04 9.53
C SER A 86 -13.00 7.05 11.04
N TYR A 87 -11.72 7.15 11.45
CA TYR A 87 -11.24 7.26 12.83
C TYR A 87 -9.79 7.80 12.83
N PRO A 88 -9.20 8.18 13.98
CA PRO A 88 -7.82 8.67 14.03
C PRO A 88 -6.79 7.51 14.04
N HIS A 89 -6.43 7.00 12.86
CA HIS A 89 -5.42 5.94 12.71
C HIS A 89 -3.99 6.52 12.73
N THR A 90 -3.05 5.91 13.45
CA THR A 90 -1.64 6.38 13.57
C THR A 90 -0.70 5.68 12.60
N GLY A 91 -1.08 4.52 12.04
CA GLY A 91 -0.24 3.75 11.13
C GLY A 91 -0.27 4.24 9.67
N TYR A 92 -1.10 5.23 9.33
CA TYR A 92 -1.25 5.76 7.97
C TYR A 92 -0.61 7.13 7.81
N GLY A 93 -0.10 7.42 6.61
CA GLY A 93 0.22 8.79 6.20
C GLY A 93 -1.05 9.60 5.97
N TYR A 94 -1.02 10.90 6.29
CA TYR A 94 -2.11 11.85 6.07
C TYR A 94 -1.73 12.90 5.03
N LEU A 95 -2.68 13.20 4.16
CA LEU A 95 -2.64 14.24 3.14
C LEU A 95 -3.44 15.44 3.64
N GLU A 96 -2.77 16.55 3.92
CA GLU A 96 -3.44 17.81 4.23
C GLU A 96 -4.00 18.45 2.96
N ARG A 97 -5.31 18.67 2.93
CA ARG A 97 -6.01 19.27 1.80
C ARG A 97 -5.67 20.75 1.70
N GLY A 98 -5.13 21.15 0.56
CA GLY A 98 -4.93 22.54 0.18
C GLY A 98 -6.13 23.12 -0.58
N GLU A 99 -5.82 24.04 -1.47
CA GLU A 99 -6.81 24.72 -2.30
C GLU A 99 -7.47 23.77 -3.31
N LYS A 100 -8.70 24.08 -3.69
CA LYS A 100 -9.41 23.32 -4.73
C LYS A 100 -8.68 23.46 -6.06
N TRP A 101 -8.32 22.35 -6.67
CA TRP A 101 -7.57 22.34 -7.92
C TRP A 101 -8.49 22.50 -9.12
N SER A 102 -9.53 21.68 -9.21
CA SER A 102 -10.50 21.70 -10.30
C SER A 102 -11.88 22.07 -9.78
N GLN A 103 -12.62 22.88 -10.53
CA GLN A 103 -14.04 23.13 -10.22
C GLN A 103 -14.95 22.00 -10.72
N LYS A 104 -14.49 21.20 -11.69
CA LYS A 104 -15.28 20.15 -12.36
C LYS A 104 -15.09 18.77 -11.71
N SER A 105 -13.90 18.49 -11.18
CA SER A 105 -13.61 17.30 -10.38
C SER A 105 -13.47 17.69 -8.91
N ASN A 106 -13.86 16.81 -8.00
CA ASN A 106 -13.65 17.03 -6.57
C ASN A 106 -12.17 16.76 -6.24
N SER A 107 -11.27 17.62 -6.68
CA SER A 107 -9.82 17.46 -6.50
C SER A 107 -9.19 18.70 -5.85
N TYR A 108 -8.15 18.48 -5.06
CA TYR A 108 -7.51 19.50 -4.24
C TYR A 108 -6.00 19.37 -4.33
N LYS A 109 -5.25 20.48 -4.27
CA LYS A 109 -3.81 20.39 -4.04
C LYS A 109 -3.53 19.68 -2.73
N VAL A 110 -2.46 18.88 -2.68
CA VAL A 110 -1.93 18.43 -1.40
C VAL A 110 -1.06 19.55 -0.85
N ARG A 111 -1.42 20.05 0.33
CA ARG A 111 -0.66 21.11 1.02
C ARG A 111 0.57 20.53 1.72
N ARG A 112 0.41 19.38 2.36
CA ARG A 112 1.46 18.73 3.14
C ARG A 112 1.17 17.25 3.34
N PHE A 113 2.22 16.45 3.37
CA PHE A 113 2.20 15.07 3.80
C PHE A 113 2.63 14.98 5.27
N HIS A 114 1.92 14.15 6.02
CA HIS A 114 2.21 13.87 7.43
C HIS A 114 2.34 12.36 7.60
N GLU A 115 3.56 11.86 7.72
CA GLU A 115 3.81 10.42 7.87
C GLU A 115 3.58 9.99 9.32
N LYS A 116 2.67 9.01 9.52
CA LYS A 116 2.42 8.29 10.77
C LYS A 116 2.40 9.19 12.02
N PRO A 117 1.40 10.08 12.12
CA PRO A 117 1.27 10.97 13.26
C PRO A 117 1.07 10.21 14.57
N ASP A 118 1.39 10.84 15.70
CA ASP A 118 0.96 10.34 16.99
C ASP A 118 -0.58 10.40 17.13
N PHE A 119 -1.11 9.78 18.19
CA PHE A 119 -2.57 9.70 18.38
C PHE A 119 -3.23 11.07 18.58
N GLU A 120 -2.55 12.02 19.23
CA GLU A 120 -3.10 13.36 19.46
C GLU A 120 -3.22 14.11 18.13
N GLN A 121 -2.20 14.05 17.29
CA GLN A 121 -2.18 14.59 15.95
C GLN A 121 -3.23 13.93 15.05
N ALA A 122 -3.30 12.59 15.03
CA ALA A 122 -4.32 11.87 14.25
C ALA A 122 -5.74 12.27 14.68
N GLN A 123 -5.97 12.42 15.99
CA GLN A 123 -7.24 12.89 16.52
C GLN A 123 -7.56 14.33 16.10
N ALA A 124 -6.55 15.21 16.08
CA ALA A 124 -6.72 16.57 15.59
C ALA A 124 -7.06 16.60 14.09
N TYR A 125 -6.37 15.81 13.26
CA TYR A 125 -6.65 15.68 11.82
C TYR A 125 -8.07 15.18 11.56
N PHE A 126 -8.50 14.16 12.30
CA PHE A 126 -9.85 13.63 12.20
C PHE A 126 -10.92 14.66 12.60
N LYS A 127 -10.71 15.39 13.71
CA LYS A 127 -11.67 16.39 14.21
C LYS A 127 -11.78 17.63 13.33
N THR A 128 -10.66 18.11 12.81
CA THR A 128 -10.61 19.34 11.99
C THR A 128 -11.09 19.10 10.57
N GLY A 129 -10.95 17.87 10.06
CA GLY A 129 -11.27 17.53 8.69
C GLY A 129 -10.30 18.19 7.71
N GLY A 130 -10.51 17.95 6.41
CA GLY A 130 -9.54 18.41 5.40
C GLY A 130 -8.23 17.61 5.41
N TYR A 131 -8.23 16.42 6.00
CA TYR A 131 -7.15 15.45 5.88
C TYR A 131 -7.69 14.16 5.28
N TYR A 132 -6.86 13.49 4.48
CA TYR A 132 -7.16 12.18 3.91
C TYR A 132 -6.05 11.20 4.23
N TRP A 133 -6.34 9.92 4.42
CA TRP A 133 -5.29 8.91 4.45
C TRP A 133 -4.67 8.75 3.07
N ASN A 134 -3.35 8.71 3.00
CA ASN A 134 -2.62 8.39 1.79
C ASN A 134 -2.83 6.90 1.47
N SER A 135 -3.48 6.61 0.35
CA SER A 135 -3.80 5.23 -0.03
C SER A 135 -2.66 4.50 -0.73
N GLY A 136 -1.55 5.17 -1.03
CA GLY A 136 -0.46 4.61 -1.85
C GLY A 136 -0.85 4.32 -3.31
N MET A 137 -2.03 4.77 -3.75
CA MET A 137 -2.47 4.66 -5.15
C MET A 137 -2.24 5.98 -5.87
N PHE A 138 -1.67 5.89 -7.07
CA PHE A 138 -1.26 7.07 -7.82
C PHE A 138 -1.67 7.03 -9.29
N VAL A 139 -1.87 8.21 -9.88
CA VAL A 139 -2.25 8.36 -11.29
C VAL A 139 -1.55 9.58 -11.91
N TRP A 140 -0.92 9.39 -13.07
CA TRP A 140 -0.23 10.46 -13.81
C TRP A 140 0.06 10.04 -15.26
N ARG A 141 0.45 11.00 -16.11
CA ARG A 141 1.09 10.66 -17.39
C ARG A 141 2.55 10.28 -17.20
N LYS A 142 3.09 9.35 -18.00
CA LYS A 142 4.52 8.97 -17.96
C LYS A 142 5.43 10.19 -17.98
N LYS A 143 5.25 11.11 -18.94
CA LYS A 143 6.09 12.31 -19.07
C LYS A 143 6.10 13.20 -17.83
N VAL A 144 4.96 13.32 -17.14
CA VAL A 144 4.83 14.16 -15.94
C VAL A 144 5.57 13.52 -14.77
N PHE A 145 5.47 12.19 -14.65
CA PHE A 145 6.21 11.42 -13.66
C PHE A 145 7.72 11.47 -13.90
N GLU A 146 8.18 11.32 -15.14
CA GLU A 146 9.61 11.41 -15.48
C GLU A 146 10.18 12.80 -15.23
N GLN A 147 9.44 13.87 -15.56
CA GLN A 147 9.80 15.23 -15.17
C GLN A 147 9.92 15.38 -13.65
N ALA A 148 8.98 14.79 -12.90
CA ALA A 148 9.02 14.83 -11.44
C ALA A 148 10.23 14.06 -10.88
N LEU A 149 10.61 12.92 -11.47
CA LEU A 149 11.85 12.21 -11.14
C LEU A 149 13.08 13.05 -11.48
N ALA A 150 13.12 13.66 -12.66
CA ALA A 150 14.25 14.48 -13.11
C ALA A 150 14.51 15.68 -12.18
N VAL A 151 13.49 16.21 -11.53
CA VAL A 151 13.61 17.31 -10.56
C VAL A 151 13.90 16.78 -9.15
N ASN A 152 13.12 15.81 -8.66
CA ASN A 152 13.08 15.47 -7.23
C ASN A 152 13.90 14.22 -6.85
N LEU A 153 14.20 13.37 -7.82
CA LEU A 153 14.86 12.08 -7.63
C LEU A 153 15.80 11.74 -8.79
N THR A 154 16.70 12.68 -9.10
CA THR A 154 17.65 12.62 -10.22
C THR A 154 18.47 11.33 -10.29
N SER A 155 18.78 10.71 -9.15
CA SER A 155 19.50 9.44 -9.09
C SER A 155 18.74 8.29 -9.75
N VAL A 156 17.43 8.18 -9.50
CA VAL A 156 16.57 7.18 -10.16
C VAL A 156 16.35 7.55 -11.63
N TYR A 157 16.11 8.84 -11.92
CA TYR A 157 15.93 9.30 -13.30
C TYR A 157 17.11 8.96 -14.22
N LYS A 158 18.35 9.19 -13.77
CA LYS A 158 19.56 8.83 -14.52
C LYS A 158 19.65 7.32 -14.80
N CYS A 159 19.24 6.50 -13.84
CA CYS A 159 19.19 5.06 -14.02
C CYS A 159 18.16 4.66 -15.10
N ILE A 160 17.00 5.32 -15.16
CA ILE A 160 16.01 5.08 -16.22
C ILE A 160 16.59 5.41 -17.59
N LEU A 161 17.21 6.57 -17.77
CA LEU A 161 17.86 6.94 -19.03
C LEU A 161 18.91 5.90 -19.47
N GLN A 162 19.70 5.40 -18.52
CA GLN A 162 20.69 4.36 -18.82
C GLN A 162 20.04 3.05 -19.28
N ILE A 163 18.90 2.67 -18.70
CA ILE A 163 18.17 1.45 -19.09
C ILE A 163 17.46 1.63 -20.43
N GLU A 164 16.98 2.83 -20.75
CA GLU A 164 16.41 3.14 -22.08
C GLU A 164 17.47 3.04 -23.18
N GLU A 165 18.69 3.52 -22.91
CA GLU A 165 19.82 3.40 -23.84
C GLU A 165 20.31 1.95 -24.00
N ASP A 166 20.34 1.19 -22.90
CA ASP A 166 20.75 -0.22 -22.88
C ASP A 166 19.79 -1.06 -22.01
N PRO A 167 18.75 -1.66 -22.62
CA PRO A 167 17.78 -2.49 -21.89
C PRO A 167 18.39 -3.72 -21.21
N GLU A 168 19.52 -4.24 -21.69
CA GLU A 168 20.21 -5.39 -21.07
C GLU A 168 20.86 -5.01 -19.73
N SER A 169 21.11 -3.71 -19.52
CA SER A 169 21.70 -3.19 -18.29
C SER A 169 20.76 -3.19 -17.08
N LEU A 170 19.44 -3.40 -17.28
CA LEU A 170 18.38 -3.25 -16.27
C LEU A 170 18.78 -3.84 -14.92
N LYS A 171 19.20 -5.11 -14.90
CA LYS A 171 19.56 -5.80 -13.66
C LYS A 171 20.67 -5.05 -12.90
N THR A 172 21.76 -4.75 -13.59
CA THR A 172 22.96 -4.13 -12.99
C THR A 172 22.74 -2.68 -12.55
N VAL A 173 21.86 -1.96 -13.26
CA VAL A 173 21.49 -0.59 -12.94
C VAL A 173 20.51 -0.57 -11.77
N TYR A 174 19.50 -1.45 -11.76
CA TYR A 174 18.51 -1.55 -10.69
C TYR A 174 19.15 -1.89 -9.34
N GLU A 175 20.12 -2.82 -9.35
CA GLU A 175 20.89 -3.17 -8.16
C GLU A 175 21.65 -1.99 -7.55
N LYS A 176 21.87 -0.90 -8.29
CA LYS A 176 22.54 0.33 -7.81
C LYS A 176 21.58 1.47 -7.50
N MET A 177 20.29 1.33 -7.80
CA MET A 177 19.29 2.37 -7.51
C MET A 177 19.18 2.59 -5.98
N PRO A 178 18.91 3.83 -5.54
CA PRO A 178 18.61 4.08 -4.13
C PRO A 178 17.35 3.34 -3.71
N SER A 179 17.31 2.84 -2.47
CA SER A 179 16.06 2.31 -1.91
C SER A 179 15.23 3.47 -1.35
N VAL A 180 14.11 3.80 -1.99
CA VAL A 180 13.32 5.00 -1.68
C VAL A 180 11.87 4.83 -2.10
N SER A 181 10.92 5.27 -1.26
CA SER A 181 9.50 5.27 -1.62
C SER A 181 9.17 6.41 -2.58
N ILE A 182 8.12 6.25 -3.37
CA ILE A 182 7.62 7.31 -4.25
C ILE A 182 7.09 8.51 -3.46
N ASP A 183 6.50 8.27 -2.29
CA ASP A 183 6.02 9.31 -1.40
C ASP A 183 7.16 10.27 -1.02
N TYR A 184 8.24 9.74 -0.45
CA TYR A 184 9.40 10.53 -0.02
C TYR A 184 10.25 11.02 -1.21
N GLY A 185 10.36 10.20 -2.25
CA GLY A 185 11.19 10.48 -3.42
C GLY A 185 10.65 11.65 -4.23
N VAL A 186 9.33 11.71 -4.41
CA VAL A 186 8.66 12.61 -5.36
C VAL A 186 7.47 13.33 -4.74
N MET A 187 6.50 12.61 -4.16
CA MET A 187 5.20 13.18 -3.80
C MET A 187 5.29 14.27 -2.72
N GLU A 188 6.19 14.12 -1.76
CA GLU A 188 6.40 15.14 -0.71
C GLU A 188 7.07 16.42 -1.21
N LYS A 189 7.73 16.36 -2.38
CA LYS A 189 8.59 17.44 -2.90
C LYS A 189 8.00 18.15 -4.11
N ALA A 190 7.12 17.49 -4.85
CA ALA A 190 6.55 18.02 -6.08
C ALA A 190 5.43 19.05 -5.79
N ASP A 191 5.43 20.16 -6.55
CA ASP A 191 4.48 21.27 -6.37
C ASP A 191 3.11 21.04 -7.03
N ASN A 192 3.00 20.03 -7.90
CA ASN A 192 1.82 19.72 -8.71
C ASN A 192 1.09 18.45 -8.24
N VAL A 193 1.13 18.17 -6.93
CA VAL A 193 0.46 17.03 -6.34
C VAL A 193 -1.00 17.36 -6.00
N VAL A 194 -1.90 16.49 -6.45
CA VAL A 194 -3.35 16.63 -6.28
C VAL A 194 -3.90 15.38 -5.59
N VAL A 195 -4.80 15.58 -4.64
CA VAL A 195 -5.57 14.50 -4.01
C VAL A 195 -6.99 14.47 -4.55
N ILE A 196 -7.43 13.27 -4.92
CA ILE A 196 -8.83 12.96 -5.19
C ILE A 196 -9.39 12.22 -3.96
N PRO A 197 -10.33 12.84 -3.21
CA PRO A 197 -10.96 12.20 -2.07
C PRO A 197 -11.82 11.02 -2.50
N ALA A 198 -11.74 9.95 -1.72
CA ALA A 198 -12.52 8.74 -1.88
C ALA A 198 -13.20 8.33 -0.56
N SER A 199 -14.33 7.62 -0.69
CA SER A 199 -15.13 7.15 0.45
C SER A 199 -15.47 5.66 0.35
N PHE A 200 -14.84 4.91 -0.56
CA PHE A 200 -14.93 3.46 -0.57
C PHE A 200 -14.13 2.87 0.60
N TYR A 201 -14.48 1.66 1.02
CA TYR A 201 -13.72 0.96 2.05
C TYR A 201 -12.35 0.60 1.49
N TRP A 202 -11.31 0.96 2.22
CA TRP A 202 -9.91 0.69 1.90
C TRP A 202 -9.16 0.30 3.19
N ASN A 203 -8.26 -0.68 3.09
CA ASN A 203 -7.35 -1.07 4.15
C ASN A 203 -6.07 -1.63 3.51
N ASP A 204 -4.90 -1.25 4.02
CA ASP A 204 -3.58 -1.68 3.54
C ASP A 204 -3.13 -3.05 4.09
N ILE A 205 -3.98 -3.72 4.89
CA ILE A 205 -3.69 -4.98 5.59
C ILE A 205 -2.34 -4.93 6.33
N GLY A 206 -1.97 -3.76 6.88
CA GLY A 206 -0.67 -3.58 7.52
C GLY A 206 -0.48 -4.26 8.89
N SER A 207 -1.47 -5.01 9.37
CA SER A 207 -1.54 -5.57 10.72
C SER A 207 -2.43 -6.82 10.82
N TRP A 208 -2.20 -7.68 11.82
CA TRP A 208 -3.07 -8.83 12.07
C TRP A 208 -4.47 -8.40 12.55
N ASP A 209 -4.58 -7.24 13.18
CA ASP A 209 -5.88 -6.63 13.49
C ASP A 209 -6.71 -6.38 12.21
N SER A 210 -6.06 -5.91 11.14
CA SER A 210 -6.73 -5.74 9.83
C SER A 210 -7.27 -7.06 9.29
N VAL A 211 -6.53 -8.16 9.45
CA VAL A 211 -6.99 -9.50 9.05
C VAL A 211 -8.23 -9.90 9.85
N TYR A 212 -8.21 -9.72 11.18
CA TYR A 212 -9.36 -9.98 12.02
C TYR A 212 -10.60 -9.20 11.56
N ASP A 213 -10.46 -7.92 11.23
CA ASP A 213 -11.58 -7.06 10.83
C ASP A 213 -12.19 -7.49 9.49
N LEU A 214 -11.40 -8.06 8.59
CA LEU A 214 -11.82 -8.49 7.26
C LEU A 214 -12.52 -9.85 7.22
N GLU A 215 -12.19 -10.74 8.15
CA GLU A 215 -12.65 -12.12 8.15
C GLU A 215 -14.01 -12.29 8.83
N ASP A 216 -14.71 -13.40 8.52
CA ASP A 216 -15.96 -13.74 9.18
C ASP A 216 -15.70 -14.22 10.62
N LYS A 217 -16.56 -13.77 11.54
CA LYS A 217 -16.48 -14.10 12.97
C LYS A 217 -17.46 -15.21 13.31
N ASP A 218 -17.05 -16.11 14.20
CA ASP A 218 -17.94 -17.09 14.82
C ASP A 218 -18.90 -16.42 15.83
N LYS A 219 -19.76 -17.24 16.46
CA LYS A 219 -20.73 -16.78 17.48
C LYS A 219 -20.11 -16.17 18.74
N HIS A 220 -18.80 -16.28 18.92
CA HIS A 220 -18.03 -15.75 20.04
C HIS A 220 -17.15 -14.56 19.63
N GLY A 221 -17.26 -14.10 18.38
CA GLY A 221 -16.45 -13.04 17.84
C GLY A 221 -15.05 -13.50 17.40
N ASN A 222 -14.77 -14.79 17.31
CA ASN A 222 -13.44 -15.27 16.89
C ASN A 222 -13.37 -15.45 15.39
N VAL A 223 -12.20 -15.19 14.83
CA VAL A 223 -11.80 -15.68 13.51
C VAL A 223 -10.97 -16.93 13.75
N VAL A 224 -11.41 -18.09 13.23
CA VAL A 224 -10.73 -19.38 13.48
C VAL A 224 -10.39 -20.05 12.16
N LYS A 225 -9.10 -20.18 11.86
CA LYS A 225 -8.56 -20.89 10.70
C LYS A 225 -7.58 -21.97 11.16
N GLY A 226 -7.87 -23.24 10.86
CA GLY A 226 -7.04 -24.37 11.24
C GLY A 226 -7.52 -25.10 12.50
N LYS A 227 -6.69 -26.03 13.01
CA LYS A 227 -7.08 -26.95 14.09
C LYS A 227 -6.94 -26.30 15.47
N PHE A 228 -8.08 -25.99 16.08
CA PHE A 228 -8.16 -25.43 17.44
C PHE A 228 -9.17 -26.17 18.32
N ILE A 229 -8.87 -26.26 19.63
CA ILE A 229 -9.81 -26.62 20.69
C ILE A 229 -9.97 -25.39 21.58
N LEU A 230 -11.19 -24.82 21.62
CA LEU A 230 -11.47 -23.56 22.30
C LEU A 230 -12.38 -23.76 23.52
N ASN A 231 -12.01 -23.18 24.65
CA ASN A 231 -12.83 -23.12 25.85
C ASN A 231 -12.93 -21.66 26.35
N GLN A 232 -14.09 -21.03 26.19
CA GLN A 232 -14.30 -19.63 26.60
C GLN A 232 -13.28 -18.65 25.98
N VAL A 233 -13.08 -18.76 24.66
CA VAL A 233 -12.27 -17.81 23.89
C VAL A 233 -13.18 -16.85 23.13
N ARG A 234 -12.89 -15.54 23.14
CA ARG A 234 -13.74 -14.51 22.53
C ARG A 234 -12.93 -13.44 21.79
N ASN A 235 -13.55 -12.81 20.79
CA ASN A 235 -13.03 -11.62 20.11
C ASN A 235 -11.55 -11.75 19.68
N SER A 236 -11.15 -12.92 19.17
CA SER A 236 -9.74 -13.27 18.92
C SER A 236 -9.47 -13.74 17.49
N LEU A 237 -8.26 -13.49 16.99
CA LEU A 237 -7.79 -14.00 15.69
C LEU A 237 -6.92 -15.23 15.90
N LEU A 238 -7.38 -16.38 15.41
CA LEU A 238 -6.74 -17.67 15.62
C LEU A 238 -6.43 -18.30 14.27
N ILE A 239 -5.16 -18.30 13.87
CA ILE A 239 -4.69 -18.90 12.62
C ILE A 239 -3.64 -19.95 12.94
N ASN A 240 -3.88 -21.19 12.50
CA ASN A 240 -2.96 -22.31 12.62
C ASN A 240 -2.81 -22.98 11.27
N VAL A 241 -1.65 -22.79 10.63
CA VAL A 241 -1.31 -23.43 9.36
C VAL A 241 -0.45 -24.69 9.56
N THR A 242 -0.25 -25.12 10.80
CA THR A 242 0.47 -26.37 11.12
C THR A 242 -0.49 -27.55 11.24
N ASP A 243 0.07 -28.76 11.24
CA ASP A 243 -0.72 -29.99 11.46
C ASP A 243 -1.15 -30.22 12.91
N ARG A 244 -0.56 -29.49 13.87
CA ARG A 244 -0.81 -29.63 15.31
C ARG A 244 -2.17 -29.08 15.69
N VAL A 245 -2.76 -29.60 16.77
CA VAL A 245 -3.97 -29.04 17.38
C VAL A 245 -3.55 -28.09 18.50
N LEU A 246 -4.07 -26.86 18.49
CA LEU A 246 -3.82 -25.87 19.54
C LEU A 246 -5.02 -25.74 20.48
N GLY A 247 -4.77 -25.80 21.79
CA GLY A 247 -5.77 -25.61 22.83
C GLY A 247 -5.69 -24.21 23.42
N LEU A 248 -6.79 -23.47 23.43
CA LEU A 248 -6.89 -22.15 24.07
C LEU A 248 -8.06 -22.13 25.05
N SER A 249 -7.84 -21.56 26.22
CA SER A 249 -8.85 -21.51 27.28
C SER A 249 -8.83 -20.16 28.00
N MET A 250 -10.00 -19.57 28.22
CA MET A 250 -10.18 -18.34 29.02
C MET A 250 -9.37 -17.13 28.48
N LEU A 251 -9.38 -16.92 27.16
CA LEU A 251 -8.68 -15.83 26.50
C LEU A 251 -9.66 -14.92 25.76
N GLU A 252 -9.38 -13.62 25.75
CA GLU A 252 -10.17 -12.65 25.00
C GLU A 252 -9.25 -11.59 24.39
N ASN A 253 -9.59 -11.10 23.20
CA ASN A 253 -8.83 -10.06 22.50
C ASN A 253 -7.37 -10.47 22.27
N VAL A 254 -7.13 -11.70 21.81
CA VAL A 254 -5.78 -12.17 21.46
C VAL A 254 -5.66 -12.48 19.98
N ILE A 255 -4.44 -12.41 19.48
CA ILE A 255 -4.04 -12.88 18.17
C ILE A 255 -3.08 -14.03 18.39
N VAL A 256 -3.38 -15.19 17.79
CA VAL A 256 -2.56 -16.40 17.82
C VAL A 256 -2.34 -16.87 16.39
N ILE A 257 -1.09 -16.76 15.92
CA ILE A 257 -0.66 -17.19 14.60
C ILE A 257 0.37 -18.29 14.77
N SER A 258 0.10 -19.50 14.30
CA SER A 258 1.01 -20.63 14.37
C SER A 258 1.33 -21.16 12.98
N SER A 259 2.61 -21.23 12.66
CA SER A 259 3.18 -21.80 11.43
C SER A 259 4.38 -22.70 11.77
N ASP A 260 5.00 -23.27 10.74
CA ASP A 260 6.19 -24.10 10.91
C ASP A 260 7.42 -23.30 11.35
N ASN A 261 7.46 -22.00 11.05
CA ASN A 261 8.55 -21.10 11.44
C ASN A 261 8.41 -20.59 12.89
N GLY A 262 7.21 -20.65 13.49
CA GLY A 262 7.02 -20.17 14.86
C GLY A 262 5.57 -19.96 15.25
N THR A 263 5.37 -19.42 16.46
CA THR A 263 4.04 -19.03 16.94
C THR A 263 4.09 -17.64 17.55
N LEU A 264 3.30 -16.73 17.00
CA LEU A 264 3.07 -15.40 17.52
C LEU A 264 1.82 -15.41 18.40
N ILE A 265 1.94 -14.83 19.59
CA ILE A 265 0.82 -14.56 20.49
C ILE A 265 0.94 -13.09 20.93
N CYS A 266 -0.08 -12.29 20.66
CA CYS A 266 -0.14 -10.90 21.11
C CYS A 266 -1.56 -10.46 21.43
N ALA A 267 -1.70 -9.32 22.10
CA ALA A 267 -2.99 -8.68 22.31
C ALA A 267 -3.51 -8.09 21.00
N ARG A 268 -4.82 -8.23 20.75
CA ARG A 268 -5.53 -7.56 19.67
C ARG A 268 -5.56 -6.05 19.96
N GLY A 269 -5.19 -5.24 18.97
CA GLY A 269 -4.94 -3.79 19.08
C GLY A 269 -3.44 -3.43 19.10
N GLU A 270 -2.55 -4.39 19.40
CA GLU A 270 -1.11 -4.17 19.49
C GLU A 270 -0.35 -4.82 18.32
N SER A 271 -1.02 -5.37 17.30
CA SER A 271 -0.33 -6.19 16.30
C SER A 271 0.66 -5.40 15.43
N GLN A 272 0.49 -4.09 15.28
CA GLN A 272 1.44 -3.23 14.54
C GLN A 272 2.82 -3.19 15.20
N THR A 273 2.92 -3.32 16.53
CA THR A 273 4.20 -3.30 17.26
C THR A 273 4.96 -4.62 17.16
N THR A 274 4.31 -5.68 16.65
CA THR A 274 4.91 -7.02 16.54
C THR A 274 5.74 -7.24 15.26
N LYS A 275 5.85 -6.24 14.37
CA LYS A 275 6.60 -6.37 13.11
C LYS A 275 8.06 -6.80 13.32
N GLU A 276 8.72 -6.27 14.35
CA GLU A 276 10.10 -6.66 14.67
C GLU A 276 10.18 -8.12 15.12
N ILE A 277 9.23 -8.56 15.95
CA ILE A 277 9.15 -9.95 16.42
C ILE A 277 8.91 -10.92 15.24
N VAL A 278 7.98 -10.58 14.35
CA VAL A 278 7.66 -11.39 13.16
C VAL A 278 8.87 -11.48 12.22
N ARG A 279 9.61 -10.38 12.02
CA ARG A 279 10.83 -10.35 11.23
C ARG A 279 11.89 -11.29 11.83
N ASP A 280 12.12 -11.18 13.14
CA ASP A 280 13.16 -11.97 13.81
C ASP A 280 12.81 -13.46 13.87
N LEU A 281 11.52 -13.81 13.82
CA LEU A 281 11.02 -15.18 13.70
C LEU A 281 11.06 -15.73 12.26
N GLY A 282 11.45 -14.93 11.26
CA GLY A 282 11.39 -15.35 9.84
C GLY A 282 9.97 -15.64 9.37
N LEU A 283 8.98 -14.94 9.93
CA LEU A 283 7.55 -15.08 9.61
C LEU A 283 7.06 -14.05 8.58
N MET A 284 7.93 -13.13 8.12
CA MET A 284 7.65 -12.30 6.95
C MET A 284 8.11 -13.04 5.69
N GLY A 285 7.15 -13.57 4.94
CA GLY A 285 7.31 -14.09 3.58
C GLY A 285 6.23 -13.49 2.70
#